data_AF-A0A3G2R6N6-F1
#
_entry.id   AF-A0A3G2R6N6-F1
#
_cell.length_a   1.000
_cell.length_b   1.000
_cell.length_c   1.000
_cell.angle_alpha   90.00
_cell.angle_beta   90.00
_cell.angle_gamma   90.00
#
_symmetry.space_group_name_H-M   'P 1'
#
loop_
_entity.id
_entity.type
_entity.pdbx_description
1 polymer ?
#
loop_
_entity_poly.entity_id
_entity_poly.type
_entity_poly.pdbx_seq_one_letter_code
_entity_poly.pdbx_strand_id
1 'polypeptide(L)'
;MLIRGIMVKKQDVSFLSQDDTLKQALTRLEEKGYTTFPVLDGNKFSGIITRRKIFETFFKGNFSDREEFLNTMRVKDIQRYPCPLNFPYCRK
;
A
#
# COMPACT_ATOMS: atom_id res chain seq x y z
N MET A 1 8.78 -17.69 -21.86
CA MET A 1 7.68 -16.73 -21.64
C MET A 1 8.23 -15.48 -20.97
N LEU A 2 8.02 -14.28 -21.54
CA LEU A 2 8.55 -13.02 -21.01
C LEU A 2 7.49 -12.30 -20.17
N ILE A 3 7.75 -12.08 -18.87
CA ILE A 3 6.85 -11.35 -17.95
C ILE A 3 6.55 -9.93 -18.46
N ARG A 4 7.49 -9.32 -19.19
CA ARG A 4 7.34 -8.00 -19.80
C ARG A 4 6.12 -7.89 -20.74
N GLY A 5 5.71 -8.98 -21.38
CA GLY A 5 4.58 -8.98 -22.32
C GLY A 5 3.19 -8.97 -21.65
N ILE A 6 3.12 -9.32 -20.36
CA ILE A 6 1.88 -9.36 -19.56
C ILE A 6 1.82 -8.26 -18.49
N MET A 7 2.88 -7.47 -18.35
CA MET A 7 2.98 -6.43 -17.33
C MET A 7 2.24 -5.17 -17.75
N VAL A 8 1.45 -4.61 -16.84
CA VAL A 8 0.79 -3.32 -17.04
C VAL A 8 1.85 -2.21 -17.06
N LYS A 9 1.73 -1.27 -18.00
CA LYS A 9 2.65 -0.13 -18.12
C LYS A 9 2.56 0.75 -16.88
N LYS A 10 3.69 1.34 -16.46
CA LYS A 10 3.76 2.20 -15.26
C LYS A 10 2.75 3.36 -15.27
N GLN A 11 2.40 3.87 -16.44
CA GLN A 11 1.45 4.98 -16.62
C GLN A 11 0.02 4.60 -16.22
N ASP A 12 -0.35 3.34 -16.41
CA ASP A 12 -1.71 2.84 -16.15
C ASP A 12 -1.84 2.25 -14.74
N VAL A 13 -0.72 2.04 -14.05
CA VAL A 13 -0.69 1.54 -12.68
C VAL A 13 -1.02 2.68 -11.72
N SER A 14 -2.07 2.49 -10.95
CA SER A 14 -2.41 3.40 -9.85
C SER A 14 -1.61 3.02 -8.62
N PHE A 15 -0.97 4.01 -8.01
CA PHE A 15 -0.13 3.86 -6.82
C PHE A 15 -0.52 4.87 -5.74
N LEU A 16 -0.08 4.58 -4.51
CA LEU A 16 -0.22 5.47 -3.36
C LEU A 16 1.16 5.97 -2.93
N SER A 17 1.20 7.18 -2.36
CA SER A 17 2.39 7.67 -1.68
C SER A 17 2.42 7.17 -0.23
N GLN A 18 3.61 7.10 0.37
CA GLN A 18 3.72 6.68 1.78
C GLN A 18 3.11 7.70 2.75
N ASP A 19 3.10 8.98 2.35
CA ASP A 19 2.58 10.08 3.14
C ASP A 19 1.06 10.27 3.00
N ASP A 20 0.42 9.55 2.08
CA ASP A 20 -1.03 9.60 1.91
C ASP A 20 -1.73 9.11 3.18
N THR A 21 -2.89 9.68 3.48
CA THR A 21 -3.72 9.24 4.60
C THR A 21 -4.43 7.93 4.26
N LEU A 22 -4.81 7.17 5.28
CA LEU A 22 -5.60 5.95 5.06
C LEU A 22 -6.96 6.23 4.44
N LYS A 23 -7.55 7.40 4.72
CA LYS A 23 -8.78 7.84 4.07
C LYS A 23 -8.61 7.90 2.55
N GLN A 24 -7.57 8.57 2.07
CA GLN A 24 -7.26 8.65 0.64
C GLN A 24 -6.98 7.27 0.05
N ALA A 25 -6.24 6.42 0.78
CA ALA A 25 -5.97 5.06 0.34
C ALA A 25 -7.24 4.23 0.18
N LEU A 26 -8.18 4.31 1.13
CA LEU A 26 -9.47 3.62 1.06
C LEU A 26 -10.35 4.13 -0.08
N THR A 27 -10.47 5.46 -0.23
CA THR A 27 -11.25 6.05 -1.33
C THR A 27 -10.73 5.57 -2.68
N ARG A 28 -9.41 5.56 -2.90
CA ARG A 28 -8.83 5.02 -4.15
C ARG A 28 -9.07 3.52 -4.33
N LEU A 29 -9.07 2.74 -3.24
CA LEU A 29 -9.36 1.29 -3.29
C LEU A 29 -10.80 1.04 -3.70
N GLU A 30 -11.74 1.89 -3.29
CA GLU A 30 -13.15 1.79 -3.64
C GLU A 30 -13.40 2.28 -5.08
N GLU A 31 -12.90 3.46 -5.44
CA GLU A 31 -13.08 4.05 -6.78
C GLU A 31 -12.56 3.16 -7.90
N LYS A 32 -11.40 2.53 -7.71
CA LYS A 32 -10.77 1.69 -8.73
C LYS A 32 -11.16 0.22 -8.65
N GLY A 33 -11.90 -0.17 -7.61
CA GLY A 33 -12.27 -1.58 -7.38
C GLY A 33 -11.09 -2.51 -7.03
N TYR A 34 -9.89 -1.96 -6.78
CA TYR A 34 -8.73 -2.77 -6.40
C TYR A 34 -8.73 -3.10 -4.91
N THR A 35 -8.21 -4.28 -4.56
CA THR A 35 -8.08 -4.72 -3.16
C THR A 35 -6.71 -4.39 -2.57
N THR A 36 -5.71 -4.15 -3.44
CA THR A 36 -4.31 -3.91 -3.09
C THR A 36 -3.73 -2.83 -4.00
N PHE A 37 -2.92 -1.95 -3.42
CA PHE A 37 -2.12 -0.99 -4.16
C PHE A 37 -0.63 -1.09 -3.82
N PRO A 38 0.25 -0.83 -4.81
CA PRO A 38 1.64 -0.55 -4.53
C PRO A 38 1.81 0.84 -3.91
N VAL A 39 2.69 0.93 -2.93
CA VAL A 39 3.09 2.17 -2.28
C VAL A 39 4.47 2.57 -2.79
N LEU A 40 4.59 3.82 -3.25
CA LEU A 40 5.83 4.39 -3.75
C LEU A 40 6.37 5.48 -2.82
N ASP A 41 7.69 5.52 -2.68
CA ASP A 41 8.47 6.65 -2.17
C ASP A 41 9.03 7.46 -3.34
N GLY A 42 8.25 8.40 -3.88
CA GLY A 42 8.57 9.04 -5.14
C GLY A 42 8.71 8.02 -6.28
N ASN A 43 9.94 7.59 -6.58
CA ASN A 43 10.24 6.61 -7.62
C ASN A 43 10.65 5.21 -7.11
N LYS A 44 10.74 5.00 -5.79
CA LYS A 44 11.11 3.71 -5.21
C LYS A 44 9.87 2.96 -4.73
N PHE A 45 9.83 1.66 -4.95
CA PHE A 45 8.77 0.81 -4.39
C PHE A 45 9.04 0.57 -2.91
N SER A 46 8.13 1.05 -2.06
CA SER A 46 8.25 0.94 -0.60
C SER A 46 7.54 -0.29 -0.06
N GLY A 47 6.36 -0.59 -0.60
CA GLY A 47 5.55 -1.67 -0.08
C GLY A 47 4.22 -1.87 -0.80
N ILE A 48 3.39 -2.69 -0.19
CA ILE A 48 2.01 -2.90 -0.63
C ILE A 48 1.06 -2.56 0.51
N ILE A 49 -0.08 -1.98 0.15
CA ILE A 49 -1.18 -1.77 1.07
C ILE A 49 -2.41 -2.51 0.56
N THR A 50 -3.04 -3.26 1.44
CA THR A 50 -4.24 -4.04 1.14
C THR A 50 -5.37 -3.59 2.04
N ARG A 51 -6.59 -3.55 1.50
CA ARG A 51 -7.81 -3.24 2.28
C ARG A 51 -7.90 -4.07 3.57
N ARG A 52 -7.61 -5.37 3.47
CA ARG A 52 -7.53 -6.29 4.62
C ARG A 52 -6.62 -5.79 5.73
N LYS A 53 -5.44 -5.26 5.39
CA LYS A 53 -4.45 -4.82 6.37
C LYS A 53 -4.92 -3.57 7.12
N ILE A 54 -5.61 -2.65 6.45
CA ILE A 54 -6.20 -1.45 7.06
C ILE A 54 -7.27 -1.86 8.10
N PHE A 55 -8.13 -2.82 7.75
CA PHE A 55 -9.12 -3.32 8.71
C PHE A 55 -8.48 -4.08 9.86
N GLU A 56 -7.49 -4.94 9.60
CA GLU A 56 -6.77 -5.65 10.66
C GLU A 56 -6.13 -4.69 11.66
N THR A 57 -5.53 -3.58 11.21
CA THR A 57 -4.92 -2.60 12.11
C THR A 57 -5.97 -1.79 12.86
N PHE A 58 -7.11 -1.48 12.24
CA PHE A 58 -8.24 -0.85 12.93
C PHE A 58 -8.79 -1.73 14.05
N PHE A 59 -8.99 -3.04 13.82
CA PHE A 59 -9.54 -3.94 14.84
C PHE A 59 -8.52 -4.33 15.92
N LYS A 60 -7.22 -4.32 15.59
CA LYS A 60 -6.15 -4.62 16.57
C LYS A 60 -5.80 -3.43 17.45
N GLY A 61 -5.94 -2.21 16.94
CA GLY A 61 -5.88 -1.03 17.78
C GLY A 61 -7.21 -0.86 18.50
N ASN A 62 -7.20 -0.52 19.78
CA ASN A 62 -8.42 -0.18 20.51
C ASN A 62 -8.93 1.22 20.10
N PHE A 63 -9.15 1.44 18.80
CA PHE A 63 -9.67 2.70 18.28
C PHE A 63 -11.18 2.73 18.40
N SER A 64 -11.71 3.75 19.10
CA SER A 64 -13.15 3.99 19.25
C SER A 64 -13.76 4.58 17.98
N ASP A 65 -13.01 5.45 17.29
CA ASP A 65 -13.49 6.26 16.17
C ASP A 65 -12.80 5.92 14.85
N ARG A 66 -13.62 5.52 13.86
CA ARG A 66 -13.15 5.20 12.50
C ARG A 66 -12.53 6.42 11.82
N GLU A 67 -13.17 7.58 11.91
CA GLU A 67 -12.72 8.76 11.18
C GLU A 67 -11.39 9.30 11.69
N GLU A 68 -11.19 9.26 13.02
CA GLU A 68 -9.93 9.66 13.63
C GLU A 68 -8.79 8.75 13.15
N PHE A 69 -9.00 7.43 13.15
CA PHE A 69 -8.02 6.47 12.65
C PHE A 69 -7.64 6.75 11.19
N LEU A 70 -8.63 7.04 10.34
CA LEU A 70 -8.41 7.25 8.90
C LEU A 70 -7.69 8.55 8.56
N ASN A 71 -7.85 9.59 9.39
CA ASN A 71 -7.21 10.88 9.20
C ASN A 71 -5.82 10.95 9.86
N THR A 72 -5.64 10.29 11.00
CA THR A 72 -4.41 10.37 11.80
C THR A 72 -3.32 9.43 11.27
N MET A 73 -3.67 8.21 10.87
CA MET A 73 -2.68 7.25 10.38
C MET A 73 -2.32 7.48 8.91
N ARG A 74 -1.06 7.20 8.59
CA ARG A 74 -0.53 7.24 7.22
C ARG A 74 -0.30 5.85 6.66
N VAL A 75 -0.19 5.78 5.34
CA VAL A 75 0.10 4.53 4.62
C VAL A 75 1.42 3.91 5.08
N LYS A 76 2.45 4.72 5.37
CA LYS A 76 3.77 4.25 5.84
C LYS A 76 3.72 3.39 7.11
N ASP A 77 2.75 3.62 7.99
CA ASP A 77 2.68 2.97 9.31
C ASP A 77 2.04 1.57 9.23
N ILE A 78 1.27 1.31 8.16
CA ILE A 78 0.45 0.09 8.00
C ILE A 78 0.94 -0.79 6.85
N GLN A 79 1.58 -0.19 5.85
CA GLN A 79 2.03 -0.89 4.64
C GLN A 79 2.85 -2.14 4.97
N ARG A 80 2.71 -3.16 4.13
CA ARG A 80 3.52 -4.36 4.21
C ARG A 80 4.77 -4.16 3.35
N TYR A 81 5.93 -4.23 4.00
CA TYR A 81 7.20 -4.24 3.29
C TYR A 81 7.33 -5.57 2.53
N PRO A 82 7.66 -5.57 1.22
CA PRO A 82 7.57 -6.76 0.39
C PRO A 82 8.63 -7.81 0.74
N CYS A 83 9.75 -7.39 1.35
CA CYS A 83 10.80 -8.26 1.84
C CYS A 83 11.60 -7.48 2.89
N PRO A 84 12.10 -8.12 3.97
CA PRO A 84 13.16 -7.52 4.76
C PRO A 84 14.37 -7.32 3.85
N LEU A 85 14.90 -6.10 3.81
CA LEU A 85 16.04 -5.67 2.98
C LEU A 85 17.38 -6.41 3.26
N ASN A 86 17.36 -7.47 4.08
CA ASN A 86 18.51 -8.29 4.47
C ASN A 86 18.41 -9.73 3.96
N PHE A 87 18.00 -9.93 2.70
CA PHE A 87 18.17 -11.23 2.04
C PHE A 87 19.43 -11.22 1.16
N PRO A 88 20.39 -12.13 1.38
CA PRO A 88 21.68 -12.17 0.65
C PRO A 88 21.56 -12.57 -0.83
N TYR A 89 20.36 -12.92 -1.31
CA TYR A 89 20.14 -13.42 -2.67
C TYR A 89 19.73 -12.36 -3.70
N CYS A 90 19.64 -11.08 -3.32
CA CYS A 90 19.46 -9.97 -4.27
C CYS A 90 20.79 -9.25 -4.49
N ARG A 91 21.79 -9.94 -5.03
CA ARG A 91 23.02 -9.32 -5.55
C ARG A 91 23.23 -9.69 -7.01
N LYS A 92 23.30 -8.63 -7.82
CA LYS A 92 23.68 -8.49 -9.23
C LYS A 92 22.62 -8.87 -10.26
#